data_AF-A0A4R2M1U2-F1
#
_entry.id   AF-A0A4R2M1U2-F1
#
_cell.length_a   1.000
_cell.length_b   1.000
_cell.length_c   1.000
_cell.angle_alpha   90.00
_cell.angle_beta   90.00
_cell.angle_gamma   90.00
#
_symmetry.space_group_name_H-M   'P 1'
#
loop_
_entity.id
_entity.type
_entity.pdbx_description
1 polymer ?
#
loop_
_entity_poly.entity_id
_entity_poly.type
_entity_poly.pdbx_seq_one_letter_code
_entity_poly.pdbx_strand_id
1 'polypeptide(L)' 'MAVFEETAYGIQCDVCGDIYKNEHSGFSLWVDKNSAKEEAQEDYWLIEDGKCYCPKCFEIDEDDNVTIKNNENKHTNKSR' A
#
# COMPACT_ATOMS: atom_id res chain seq x y z
N MET A 1 6.06 33.85 -9.23
CA MET A 1 5.54 32.50 -8.96
C MET A 1 5.56 32.30 -7.46
N ALA A 2 4.41 32.10 -6.83
CA ALA A 2 4.35 31.69 -5.44
C ALA A 2 4.56 30.17 -5.39
N VAL A 3 5.46 29.72 -4.52
CA VAL A 3 5.68 28.30 -4.21
C VAL A 3 5.06 28.07 -2.84
N PHE A 4 4.33 26.97 -2.69
CA PHE A 4 3.74 26.55 -1.43
C PHE A 4 4.01 25.06 -1.23
N GLU A 5 4.04 24.64 0.03
CA GLU A 5 4.29 23.26 0.44
C GLU A 5 2.98 22.66 0.94
N GLU A 6 2.70 21.41 0.57
CA GLU A 6 1.56 20.64 1.08
C GLU A 6 1.95 19.20 1.39
N THR A 7 1.22 18.61 2.33
CA THR A 7 1.34 17.21 2.71
C THR A 7 0.44 16.36 1.82
N ALA A 8 1.00 15.31 1.23
CA ALA A 8 0.23 14.27 0.55
C ALA A 8 0.46 12.91 1.23
N TYR A 9 -0.51 12.03 1.12
CA TYR A 9 -0.52 10.70 1.71
C TYR A 9 -0.53 9.66 0.62
N GLY A 10 0.31 8.63 0.76
CA GLY A 10 0.29 7.44 -0.09
C GLY A 10 0.17 6.19 0.77
N ILE A 11 -0.31 5.10 0.17
CA ILE A 11 -0.36 3.78 0.83
C ILE A 11 0.84 2.96 0.38
N GLN A 12 1.55 2.40 1.35
CA GLN A 12 2.71 1.54 1.12
C GLN A 12 2.51 0.20 1.82
N CYS A 13 2.87 -0.89 1.16
CA CYS A 13 2.82 -2.23 1.74
C CYS A 13 3.92 -2.39 2.79
N ASP A 14 3.55 -2.79 4.01
CA ASP A 14 4.51 -3.01 5.11
C ASP A 14 5.45 -4.21 4.88
N VAL A 15 5.11 -5.12 3.96
CA VAL A 15 5.89 -6.34 3.67
C VAL A 15 6.86 -6.14 2.53
N CYS A 16 6.38 -5.78 1.33
CA CYS A 16 7.23 -5.63 0.14
C CYS A 16 7.69 -4.19 -0.10
N GLY A 17 7.06 -3.20 0.52
CA GLY A 17 7.32 -1.78 0.29
C GLY A 17 6.72 -1.21 -1.00
N ASP A 18 5.91 -1.99 -1.75
CA ASP A 18 5.21 -1.49 -2.94
C ASP A 18 4.26 -0.35 -2.58
N ILE A 19 4.10 0.61 -3.50
CA ILE A 19 3.21 1.76 -3.33
C ILE A 19 1.92 1.50 -4.10
N TYR A 20 0.78 1.74 -3.44
CA TYR A 20 -0.52 1.69 -4.08
C TYR A 20 -0.62 2.80 -5.14
N LYS A 21 -1.04 2.39 -6.34
CA LYS A 21 -1.28 3.29 -7.45
C LYS A 21 -2.67 2.96 -7.98
N ASN A 22 -3.55 3.95 -7.95
CA ASN A 22 -4.89 3.82 -8.51
C ASN A 22 -4.76 3.51 -10.01
N GLU A 23 -5.30 2.38 -10.46
CA GLU A 23 -5.16 1.93 -11.85
C GLU A 23 -5.97 2.79 -12.83
N HIS A 24 -7.03 3.45 -12.37
CA HIS A 24 -7.89 4.30 -13.19
C HIS A 24 -7.28 5.68 -13.43
N SER A 25 -6.74 6.30 -12.38
CA SER A 25 -6.21 7.67 -12.45
C SER A 25 -4.69 7.72 -12.63
N GLY A 26 -3.99 6.64 -12.27
CA GLY A 26 -2.53 6.55 -12.30
C GLY A 26 -1.84 7.33 -11.19
N PHE A 27 -2.58 7.89 -10.23
CA PHE A 27 -2.02 8.58 -9.08
C PHE A 27 -1.75 7.62 -7.91
N SER A 28 -0.75 7.95 -7.09
CA SER A 28 -0.36 7.18 -5.90
C SER A 28 -0.38 8.03 -4.63
N LEU A 29 -0.95 9.24 -4.70
CA LEU A 29 -0.94 10.23 -3.64
C LEU A 29 -2.31 10.90 -3.54
N TRP A 30 -2.75 11.12 -2.31
CA TRP A 30 -4.00 11.77 -1.95
C TRP A 30 -3.75 12.91 -0.98
N VAL A 31 -4.68 13.87 -0.96
CA VAL A 31 -4.66 14.99 -0.01
C VAL A 31 -5.13 14.58 1.39
N ASP A 32 -5.87 13.47 1.50
CA ASP A 32 -6.39 12.93 2.76
C ASP A 32 -6.01 11.47 2.95
N LYS A 33 -5.70 11.10 4.19
CA LYS A 33 -5.30 9.75 4.57
C LYS A 33 -6.44 8.75 4.47
N ASN A 34 -7.69 9.14 4.75
CA ASN A 34 -8.82 8.23 4.71
C ASN A 34 -9.19 7.90 3.27
N SER A 35 -9.23 8.90 2.38
CA SER A 35 -9.46 8.65 0.95
C SER A 35 -8.42 7.68 0.36
N ALA A 36 -7.14 7.86 0.70
CA ALA A 36 -6.09 6.94 0.27
C ALA A 36 -6.33 5.49 0.73
N LYS A 37 -6.86 5.31 1.94
CA LYS A 37 -7.15 3.99 2.52
C LYS A 37 -8.39 3.36 1.92
N GLU A 38 -9.45 4.14 1.75
CA GLU A 38 -10.71 3.68 1.16
C GLU A 38 -10.47 3.18 -0.27
N GLU A 39 -9.80 3.97 -1.11
CA GLU A 39 -9.47 3.54 -2.48
C GLU A 39 -8.57 2.31 -2.51
N ALA A 40 -7.57 2.24 -1.63
CA ALA A 40 -6.71 1.06 -1.54
C ALA A 40 -7.51 -0.20 -1.14
N GLN A 41 -8.43 -0.09 -0.17
CA GLN A 41 -9.30 -1.19 0.24
C GLN A 41 -10.25 -1.63 -0.90
N GLU A 42 -10.77 -0.69 -1.68
CA GLU A 42 -11.57 -0.99 -2.88
C GLU A 42 -10.75 -1.76 -3.94
N ASP A 43 -9.44 -1.46 -4.06
CA ASP A 43 -8.49 -2.13 -4.94
C ASP A 43 -7.82 -3.38 -4.30
N TYR A 44 -8.51 -4.05 -3.37
CA TYR A 44 -8.06 -5.28 -2.71
C TYR A 44 -6.78 -5.14 -1.88
N TRP A 45 -6.45 -3.95 -1.37
CA TRP A 45 -5.42 -3.83 -0.34
C TRP A 45 -6.03 -4.08 1.04
N LEU A 46 -5.34 -4.90 1.83
CA LEU A 46 -5.76 -5.16 3.19
C LEU A 46 -5.19 -4.09 4.11
N ILE A 47 -6.06 -3.45 4.89
CA ILE A 47 -5.68 -2.48 5.91
C ILE A 47 -6.22 -2.95 7.25
N GLU A 48 -5.33 -3.41 8.14
CA GLU A 48 -5.69 -3.99 9.43
C GLU A 48 -4.72 -3.49 10.52
N ASP A 49 -5.25 -3.10 11.67
CA ASP A 49 -4.46 -2.58 12.82
C ASP A 49 -3.44 -1.48 12.45
N GLY A 50 -3.77 -0.68 11.43
CA GLY A 50 -2.91 0.40 10.94
C GLY A 50 -1.76 -0.03 10.03
N LYS A 51 -1.67 -1.32 9.68
CA LYS A 51 -0.75 -1.85 8.66
C LYS A 51 -1.48 -1.99 7.33
N CYS A 52 -0.73 -1.86 6.24
CA CYS A 52 -1.24 -1.98 4.88
C CYS A 52 -0.52 -3.10 4.14
N TYR A 53 -1.27 -3.96 3.46
CA TYR A 53 -0.74 -5.10 2.71
C TYR A 53 -1.30 -5.11 1.30
N CYS A 54 -0.43 -5.23 0.32
CA CYS A 54 -0.85 -5.38 -1.07
C CYS A 54 -1.40 -6.81 -1.30
N PRO A 55 -2.26 -7.02 -2.32
CA PRO A 55 -2.85 -8.32 -2.65
C PRO A 55 -1.84 -9.42 -3.00
N LYS A 56 -0.56 -9.08 -3.16
CA LYS A 56 0.53 -10.05 -3.37
C LYS A 56 1.12 -10.56 -2.06
N CYS A 57 1.01 -9.79 -0.98
CA CYS A 57 1.62 -10.04 0.32
C CYS A 57 0.65 -10.58 1.37
N PHE A 58 -0.64 -10.66 1.06
CA PHE A 58 -1.62 -11.38 1.86
C PHE A 58 -2.38 -12.38 0.99
N GLU A 59 -2.94 -13.41 1.63
CA GLU A 59 -3.91 -14.34 1.06
C GLU A 59 -5.10 -14.45 2.01
N ILE A 60 -6.29 -14.61 1.45
CA ILE A 60 -7.52 -14.90 2.19
C ILE A 60 -7.90 -16.33 1.83
N ASP A 61 -8.05 -17.19 2.83
CA ASP A 61 -8.47 -18.58 2.65
C ASP A 61 -10.02 -18.72 2.56
N GLU A 62 -10.51 -19.96 2.39
CA GLU A 62 -11.95 -20.23 2.28
C GLU A 62 -12.73 -19.96 3.58
N ASP A 63 -12.03 -19.79 4.71
CA ASP A 63 -12.58 -19.51 6.03
C ASP A 63 -12.46 -18.03 6.41
N ASP A 64 -12.20 -17.14 5.43
CA ASP A 64 -11.94 -15.71 5.61
C ASP A 64 -10.72 -15.40 6.53
N ASN A 65 -9.80 -16.35 6.73
CA ASN A 65 -8.58 -16.06 7.47
C ASN A 65 -7.56 -15.37 6.56
N VAL A 66 -7.05 -14.25 7.05
CA VAL A 66 -5.94 -13.53 6.43
C VAL A 66 -4.62 -14.16 6.84
N THR A 67 -3.84 -14.62 5.87
CA THR A 67 -2.44 -15.00 6.07
C THR A 67 -1.51 -13.99 5.38
N ILE A 68 -0.64 -13.34 6.17
CA ILE A 68 0.40 -12.45 5.63
C ILE A 68 1.58 -13.29 5.17
N LYS A 69 1.92 -13.21 3.88
CA LYS A 69 3.09 -13.84 3.29
C LYS A 69 4.32 -13.06 3.75
N ASN A 70 4.91 -13.49 4.86
CA ASN A 70 6.17 -12.93 5.32
C ASN A 70 7.25 -13.21 4.26
N ASN A 71 7.67 -12.17 3.55
CA ASN A 71 8.79 -12.29 2.63
C ASN A 71 10.09 -12.27 3.46
N GLU A 72 10.51 -13.45 3.94
CA GLU A 72 11.81 -13.65 4.60
C GLU A 72 12.99 -13.56 3.61
N ASN A 73 12.91 -12.70 2.59
CA ASN A 73 14.04 -12.33 1.73
C ASN A 73 14.23 -10.81 1.74
N LYS A 74 14.76 -10.30 2.86
CA LYS A 74 15.55 -9.07 2.81
C LYS A 74 16.94 -9.42 2.25
N HIS A 75 17.41 -8.57 1.34
CA HIS A 75 18.71 -8.58 0.61
C HIS A 75 18.68 -9.39 -0.70
N THR A 76 19.03 -8.86 -1.87
CA THR A 76 20.10 -7.92 -2.25
C THR A 76 19.65 -7.21 -3.55
N ASN A 77 19.82 -5.90 -3.73
CA ASN A 77 21.04 -5.36 -4.32
C ASN A 77 21.09 -3.85 -4.15
N LYS A 78 22.04 -3.41 -3.33
CA LYS A 78 22.66 -2.10 -3.45
C LYS A 78 23.62 -2.20 -4.65
N SER A 79 23.25 -1.61 -5.77
CA SER A 79 24.11 -1.42 -6.95
C SER A 79 23.52 -0.17 -7.63
N ARG A 80 24.20 0.95 -7.79
CA ARG A 80 25.63 1.20 -7.96
C ARG A 80 25.88 2.69 -7.70
#